data_AF-A0A0C9PPD2-F1
#
_entry.id   AF-A0A0C9PPD2-F1
#
_cell.length_a   1.000
_cell.length_b   1.000
_cell.length_c   1.000
_cell.angle_alpha   90.00
_cell.angle_beta   90.00
_cell.angle_gamma   90.00
#
_symmetry.space_group_name_H-M   'P 1'
#
loop_
_entity.id
_entity.type
_entity.pdbx_description
1 polymer ?
#
loop_
_entity_poly.entity_id
_entity_poly.type
_entity_poly.pdbx_seq_one_letter_code
_entity_poly.pdbx_strand_id
1 'polypeptide(L)'
;VYNVQSVLLEAADVEFKSSRDHSKWAVTMENKEYKNWVCVGDINRADTQFNRGGGTVCLNSPNLWKNYRDSVNEIEPCPRRRSKTFDFLSSPLSENQASPS
;
A
#
# COMPACT_ATOMS: atom_id res chain seq x y z
N VAL A 1 -2.14 -1.81 5.93
CA VAL A 1 -2.77 -1.74 4.59
C VAL A 1 -1.64 -1.74 3.60
N TYR A 2 -1.68 -2.62 2.59
CA TYR A 2 -0.65 -2.71 1.55
C TYR A 2 -1.17 -2.04 0.28
N ASN A 3 -0.30 -1.33 -0.43
CA ASN A 3 -0.63 -0.79 -1.74
C ASN A 3 -0.24 -1.82 -2.81
N VAL A 4 -1.17 -2.15 -3.71
CA VAL A 4 -0.88 -2.99 -4.87
C VAL A 4 -0.10 -2.16 -5.89
N GLN A 5 1.02 -2.66 -6.39
CA GLN A 5 1.85 -1.98 -7.38
C GLN A 5 1.55 -2.46 -8.81
N SER A 6 1.29 -3.75 -8.99
CA SER A 6 0.91 -4.35 -10.27
C SER A 6 -0.10 -5.48 -10.10
N VAL A 7 -0.87 -5.69 -11.16
CA VAL A 7 -1.90 -6.72 -11.29
C VAL A 7 -1.53 -7.61 -12.47
N LEU A 8 -1.60 -8.92 -12.26
CA LEU A 8 -1.45 -9.95 -13.29
C LEU A 8 -2.76 -10.72 -13.42
N LEU A 9 -3.29 -10.77 -14.62
CA LEU A 9 -4.44 -11.59 -14.97
C LEU A 9 -3.98 -12.76 -15.82
N GLU A 10 -3.55 -13.85 -15.17
CA GLU A 10 -2.98 -15.03 -15.83
C GLU A 10 -3.88 -15.59 -16.94
N ALA A 11 -5.20 -15.62 -16.71
CA ALA A 11 -6.18 -16.12 -17.68
C ALA A 11 -6.21 -15.32 -18.99
N ALA A 12 -5.73 -14.06 -18.98
CA ALA A 12 -5.68 -13.19 -20.13
C ALA A 12 -4.24 -12.91 -20.61
N ASP A 13 -3.21 -13.42 -19.93
CA ASP A 13 -1.80 -13.11 -20.15
C ASP A 13 -1.53 -11.59 -20.20
N VAL A 14 -2.10 -10.85 -19.24
CA VAL A 14 -1.99 -9.39 -19.16
C VAL A 14 -1.50 -8.97 -17.79
N GLU A 15 -0.45 -8.14 -17.79
CA GLU A 15 0.07 -7.46 -16.61
C GLU A 15 -0.02 -5.94 -16.80
N PHE A 16 -0.41 -5.22 -15.74
CA PHE A 16 -0.36 -3.77 -15.72
C PHE A 16 -0.06 -3.22 -14.32
N LYS A 17 0.55 -2.03 -14.30
CA LYS A 17 0.78 -1.26 -13.08
C LYS A 17 -0.53 -0.65 -12.58
N SER A 18 -0.70 -0.56 -11.26
CA SER A 18 -1.86 0.09 -10.64
C SER A 18 -2.04 1.55 -11.07
N SER A 19 -0.99 2.24 -11.53
CA SER A 19 -1.08 3.59 -12.08
C SER A 19 -1.81 3.67 -13.43
N ARG A 20 -2.07 2.52 -14.07
CA ARG A 20 -2.86 2.38 -15.30
C ARG A 20 -4.23 1.74 -15.04
N ASP A 21 -4.55 1.44 -13.79
CA ASP A 21 -5.84 0.89 -13.38
C ASP A 21 -6.72 1.99 -12.79
N HIS A 22 -7.91 2.17 -13.35
CA HIS A 22 -8.91 3.11 -12.82
C HIS A 22 -9.87 2.47 -11.81
N SER A 23 -9.79 1.15 -11.68
CA SER A 23 -10.57 0.37 -10.72
C SER A 23 -10.18 0.76 -9.30
N LYS A 24 -11.15 0.64 -8.40
CA LYS A 24 -10.98 1.07 -7.01
C LYS A 24 -11.52 -0.04 -6.16
N TRP A 25 -10.59 -0.84 -5.68
CA TRP A 25 -10.94 -2.07 -4.99
C TRP A 25 -9.99 -2.31 -3.83
N ALA A 26 -10.45 -3.13 -2.90
CA ALA A 26 -9.67 -3.61 -1.77
C ALA A 26 -10.06 -5.04 -1.45
N VAL A 27 -9.08 -5.83 -1.02
CA VAL A 27 -9.30 -7.18 -0.51
C VAL A 27 -8.65 -7.39 0.85
N THR A 28 -9.24 -8.24 1.68
CA THR A 28 -8.64 -8.64 2.95
C THR A 28 -7.38 -9.47 2.76
N MET A 29 -6.46 -9.42 3.72
CA MET A 29 -5.28 -10.29 3.74
C MET A 29 -5.64 -11.69 4.27
N GLU A 30 -5.00 -12.73 3.75
CA GLU A 30 -5.28 -14.14 4.05
C GLU A 30 -5.09 -14.53 5.53
N ASN A 31 -4.25 -13.80 6.26
CA ASN A 31 -3.87 -14.08 7.64
C ASN A 31 -4.71 -13.34 8.70
N LYS A 32 -5.82 -12.69 8.32
CA LYS A 32 -6.70 -11.97 9.25
C LYS A 32 -7.95 -12.78 9.59
N GLU A 33 -8.49 -12.55 10.78
CA GLU A 33 -9.74 -13.16 11.28
C GLU A 33 -10.94 -12.88 10.36
N TYR A 34 -10.90 -11.77 9.60
CA TYR A 34 -11.90 -11.38 8.61
C TYR A 34 -11.36 -11.64 7.20
N LYS A 35 -11.63 -12.83 6.66
CA LYS A 35 -11.23 -13.27 5.31
C LYS A 35 -12.36 -13.03 4.30
N ASN A 36 -12.03 -13.15 3.03
CA ASN A 36 -12.98 -13.25 1.92
C ASN A 36 -13.75 -11.98 1.55
N TRP A 37 -13.36 -10.81 2.06
CA TRP A 37 -14.01 -9.56 1.67
C TRP A 37 -13.33 -8.93 0.46
N VAL A 38 -14.16 -8.56 -0.52
CA VAL A 38 -13.80 -7.72 -1.66
C VAL A 38 -14.68 -6.48 -1.60
N CYS A 39 -14.06 -5.31 -1.69
CA CYS A 39 -14.77 -4.05 -1.81
C CYS A 39 -14.44 -3.41 -3.15
N VAL A 40 -15.43 -2.83 -3.82
CA VAL A 40 -15.28 -2.07 -5.07
C VAL A 40 -16.03 -0.75 -4.90
N GLY A 41 -15.48 0.37 -5.37
CA GLY A 41 -16.08 1.68 -5.11
C GLY A 41 -15.67 2.80 -6.05
N ASP A 42 -16.03 4.02 -5.65
CA ASP A 42 -15.98 5.21 -6.51
C ASP A 42 -14.74 6.09 -6.24
N ILE A 43 -14.11 5.93 -5.06
CA ILE A 43 -13.00 6.77 -4.59
C ILE A 43 -11.71 5.96 -4.53
N ASN A 44 -10.67 6.42 -5.25
CA ASN A 44 -9.33 5.85 -5.14
C ASN A 44 -8.51 6.66 -4.13
N ARG A 45 -7.31 6.18 -3.81
CA ARG A 45 -6.47 6.75 -2.75
C ARG A 45 -5.66 7.99 -3.18
N ALA A 46 -6.08 8.69 -4.24
CA ALA A 46 -5.39 9.88 -4.74
C ALA A 46 -5.84 11.15 -4.00
N ASP A 47 -4.90 12.06 -3.72
CA ASP A 47 -5.16 13.31 -2.99
C ASP A 47 -6.29 14.15 -3.61
N THR A 48 -6.40 14.12 -4.94
CA THR A 48 -7.44 14.85 -5.70
C THR A 48 -8.86 14.34 -5.44
N GLN A 49 -9.03 13.13 -4.87
CA GLN A 49 -10.34 12.58 -4.54
C GLN A 49 -10.78 12.85 -3.10
N PHE A 50 -9.92 13.43 -2.24
CA PHE A 50 -10.21 13.55 -0.80
C PHE A 50 -11.49 14.33 -0.48
N ASN A 51 -11.81 15.35 -1.28
CA ASN A 51 -13.01 16.19 -1.11
C ASN A 51 -14.21 15.73 -1.96
N ARG A 52 -14.14 14.54 -2.56
CA ARG A 52 -15.23 13.99 -3.37
C ARG A 52 -16.03 12.99 -2.54
N GLY A 53 -17.36 13.10 -2.60
CA GLY A 53 -18.24 12.07 -2.06
C GLY A 53 -18.18 10.80 -2.92
N GLY A 54 -18.53 9.66 -2.32
CA GLY A 54 -18.54 8.37 -3.00
C GLY A 54 -18.80 7.22 -2.03
N GLY A 55 -18.96 6.02 -2.58
CA GLY A 55 -19.23 4.82 -1.80
C GLY A 55 -18.31 3.67 -2.15
N THR A 56 -18.45 2.59 -1.38
CA THR A 56 -17.90 1.29 -1.72
C THR A 56 -18.91 0.21 -1.33
N VAL A 57 -19.02 -0.81 -2.18
CA VAL A 57 -19.81 -2.01 -1.90
C VAL A 57 -18.84 -3.12 -1.57
N CYS A 58 -19.06 -3.78 -0.43
CA CYS A 58 -18.25 -4.90 0.03
C CYS A 58 -19.07 -6.19 0.00
N LEU A 59 -18.46 -7.24 -0.54
CA LEU A 59 -19.03 -8.58 -0.61
C LEU A 59 -18.10 -9.56 0.10
N ASN A 60 -18.66 -10.40 0.97
CA ASN A 60 -17.96 -11.54 1.55
C ASN A 60 -18.18 -12.76 0.64
N SER A 61 -17.21 -13.06 -0.21
CA SER A 61 -17.28 -14.16 -1.16
C SER A 61 -15.89 -14.78 -1.33
N PRO A 62 -15.67 -16.02 -0.85
CA PRO A 62 -14.35 -16.66 -0.92
C PRO A 62 -13.80 -16.78 -2.34
N ASN A 63 -14.64 -17.17 -3.31
CA ASN A 63 -14.22 -17.34 -4.70
C ASN A 63 -13.84 -16.00 -5.34
N LEU A 64 -14.65 -14.96 -5.13
CA LEU A 64 -14.34 -13.64 -5.65
C LEU A 64 -13.07 -13.07 -5.02
N TRP A 65 -12.95 -13.19 -3.69
CA TRP A 65 -11.77 -12.76 -2.96
C TRP A 65 -10.52 -13.47 -3.44
N LYS A 66 -10.57 -14.78 -3.69
CA LYS A 66 -9.43 -15.54 -4.21
C LYS A 66 -9.00 -15.00 -5.58
N ASN A 67 -9.94 -14.80 -6.50
CA ASN A 67 -9.62 -14.25 -7.83
C ASN A 67 -8.94 -12.87 -7.74
N TYR A 68 -9.48 -11.96 -6.92
CA TYR A 68 -8.86 -10.64 -6.73
C TYR A 68 -7.51 -10.74 -6.02
N ARG A 69 -7.38 -11.62 -5.02
CA ARG A 69 -6.13 -11.79 -4.26
C ARG A 69 -5.01 -12.36 -5.11
N ASP A 70 -5.33 -13.35 -5.95
CA ASP A 70 -4.40 -14.00 -6.86
C ASP A 70 -3.97 -13.06 -7.98
N SER A 71 -4.81 -12.08 -8.34
CA SER A 71 -4.45 -11.07 -9.34
C SER A 71 -3.37 -10.08 -8.87
N VAL A 72 -3.08 -10.00 -7.57
CA VAL A 72 -2.03 -9.12 -7.03
C VAL A 72 -0.66 -9.70 -7.34
N ASN A 73 0.06 -9.09 -8.28
CA ASN A 73 1.41 -9.50 -8.65
C ASN A 73 2.45 -8.92 -7.67
N GLU A 74 2.48 -7.60 -7.50
CA GLU A 74 3.43 -6.93 -6.61
C GLU A 74 2.73 -6.00 -5.61
N ILE A 75 3.29 -5.92 -4.39
CA ILE A 75 2.86 -4.98 -3.35
C ILE A 75 4.01 -4.05 -2.94
N GLU A 76 3.67 -2.83 -2.54
CA GLU A 76 4.65 -1.89 -2.02
C GLU A 76 5.23 -2.41 -0.69
N PRO A 77 6.56 -2.55 -0.57
CA PRO A 77 7.19 -3.00 0.65
C PRO A 77 7.04 -1.94 1.75
N CYS A 78 6.77 -2.40 2.98
CA CYS A 78 6.74 -1.49 4.12
C CYS A 78 8.15 -0.91 4.37
N PRO A 79 8.27 0.41 4.68
CA PRO A 79 9.54 0.98 5.11
C PRO A 79 10.08 0.19 6.31
N ARG A 80 11.31 -0.31 6.23
CA ARG A 80 11.96 -0.94 7.37
C ARG A 80 12.08 0.10 8.48
N ARG A 81 11.63 -0.22 9.69
CA ARG A 81 11.95 0.61 10.86
C ARG A 81 13.46 0.61 10.99
N ARG A 82 14.10 1.78 10.87
CA ARG A 82 15.50 1.93 11.26
C ARG A 82 15.59 1.53 12.72
N SER A 83 16.38 0.51 13.04
CA SER A 83 16.71 0.21 14.42
C SER A 83 17.40 1.44 14.99
N LYS A 84 16.91 1.97 16.11
CA LYS A 84 17.59 3.02 16.88
C LYS A 84 18.78 2.41 17.61
N THR A 85 19.74 1.85 16.87
CA THR A 85 20.92 1.22 17.44
C THR A 85 22.11 1.69 16.63
N PHE A 86 22.88 2.59 17.26
CA PHE A 86 24.16 3.18 16.84
C PHE A 86 24.14 4.29 15.78
N ASP A 87 23.90 5.53 16.23
CA ASP A 87 24.48 6.76 15.65
C ASP A 87 25.12 7.62 16.77
N PHE A 88 25.76 6.99 17.77
CA PHE A 88 26.48 7.69 18.85
C PHE A 88 28.01 7.74 18.64
N LEU A 89 28.51 7.26 17.49
CA LEU A 89 29.96 7.05 17.28
C LEU A 89 30.49 7.53 15.92
N SER A 90 29.85 8.52 15.30
CA SER A 90 30.34 9.11 14.03
C SER A 90 30.27 10.64 13.94
N SER A 91 30.10 11.36 15.05
CA SER A 91 30.40 12.80 15.06
C SER A 91 31.85 13.01 15.48
N PRO A 92 32.78 13.40 14.58
CA PRO A 92 34.07 13.91 15.03
C PRO A 92 33.84 15.24 15.74
N LEU A 93 34.44 15.35 16.93
CA LEU A 93 34.61 16.61 17.64
C LEU A 93 35.36 17.59 16.73
N SER A 94 34.75 18.74 16.44
CA SER A 94 35.49 19.94 16.07
C SER A 94 35.03 21.05 17.00
N GLU A 95 35.88 21.34 17.98
CA GLU A 95 35.92 22.60 18.70
C GLU A 95 35.98 23.78 17.72
N ASN A 96 35.26 24.87 18.03
CA ASN A 96 35.92 26.10 18.46
C ASN A 96 34.93 27.16 18.94
N GLN A 97 35.23 27.69 20.12
CA GLN A 97 34.75 28.92 20.76
C GLN A 97 34.55 30.10 19.79
N ALA A 98 33.49 30.88 19.99
CA ALA A 98 33.56 32.20 20.65
C ALA A 98 32.23 32.97 20.52
N SER A 99 31.70 33.40 21.68
CA SER A 99 30.60 34.36 21.89
C SER A 99 31.01 35.81 21.49
N PRO A 100 30.19 36.85 21.75
CA PRO A 100 28.83 37.13 21.30
C PRO A 100 28.72 38.54 20.65
N SER A 101 27.53 38.92 20.20
CA SER A 101 27.03 40.31 20.20
C SER A 101 25.54 40.28 20.53
#